data_AF-A0A0G1H3L9-F1
#
_entry.id   AF-A0A0G1H3L9-F1
#
_cell.length_a   1.000
_cell.length_b   1.000
_cell.length_c   1.000
_cell.angle_alpha   90.00
_cell.angle_beta   90.00
_cell.angle_gamma   90.00
#
_symmetry.space_group_name_H-M   'P 1'
#
loop_
_entity.id
_entity.type
_entity.pdbx_description
1 polymer ?
#
loop_
_entity_poly.entity_id
_entity_poly.type
_entity_poly.pdbx_seq_one_letter_code
_entity_poly.pdbx_strand_id
1 'polypeptide(L)'
;MPFPRLNEAVKNIKRAKQSELLHLGNCANLMAPRRIYYTSDFKKAYKRLPRNIQDTIDRKDKIFRENPFDPSLRTHKLHGPIGGLWSFWATRNYRVLFEFVKDDAIFYDVGTHEIYR
;
A
#
# COMPACT_ATOMS: atom_id res chain seq x y z
N MET A 1 10.98 -12.74 -5.08
CA MET A 1 11.87 -11.87 -4.27
C MET A 1 11.03 -11.26 -3.15
N PRO A 2 11.31 -11.58 -1.88
CA PRO A 2 10.63 -10.96 -0.75
C PRO A 2 10.92 -9.46 -0.73
N PHE A 3 9.98 -8.63 -0.28
CA PHE A 3 10.21 -7.20 -0.01
C PHE A 3 11.43 -7.16 0.91
N PRO A 4 12.58 -6.65 0.45
CA PRO A 4 13.75 -6.58 1.29
C PRO A 4 13.41 -5.62 2.42
N ARG A 5 13.31 -6.17 3.64
CA ARG A 5 13.27 -5.46 4.92
C ARG A 5 12.41 -4.19 4.92
N LEU A 6 11.09 -4.37 5.03
CA LEU A 6 10.20 -3.31 5.53
C LEU A 6 10.50 -2.91 7.00
N ASN A 7 11.52 -3.50 7.64
CA ASN A 7 11.83 -3.25 9.05
C ASN A 7 12.75 -2.06 9.31
N GLU A 8 13.45 -1.52 8.31
CA GLU A 8 14.30 -0.32 8.48
C GLU A 8 13.88 0.82 7.58
N ALA A 9 13.59 0.57 6.29
CA ALA A 9 13.14 1.61 5.37
C ALA A 9 11.79 2.21 5.78
N VAL A 10 10.81 1.37 6.16
CA VAL A 10 9.52 1.85 6.69
C VAL A 10 9.69 2.52 8.06
N LYS A 11 10.57 2.01 8.92
CA LYS A 11 10.87 2.67 10.21
C LYS A 11 11.50 4.05 10.00
N ASN A 12 12.36 4.21 9.00
CA ASN A 12 12.98 5.48 8.65
C ASN A 12 12.00 6.43 7.96
N ILE A 13 11.08 5.93 7.12
CA ILE A 13 9.97 6.72 6.56
C ILE A 13 9.03 7.19 7.69
N LYS A 14 8.70 6.30 8.64
CA LYS A 14 7.94 6.65 9.85
C LYS A 14 8.68 7.73 10.63
N ARG A 15 9.98 7.56 10.93
CA ARG A 15 10.77 8.49 11.75
C ARG A 15 10.99 9.86 11.07
N ALA A 16 11.15 9.89 9.74
CA ALA A 16 11.32 11.12 8.97
C ALA A 16 10.02 11.92 8.81
N LYS A 17 8.84 11.28 8.87
CA LYS A 17 7.54 11.96 8.83
C LYS A 17 6.88 12.14 10.21
N GLN A 18 7.38 11.48 11.26
CA GLN A 18 6.80 11.53 12.61
C GLN A 18 6.93 12.91 13.28
N SER A 19 7.91 13.74 12.89
CA SER A 19 8.00 15.14 13.33
C SER A 19 6.98 16.06 12.64
N GLU A 20 6.39 15.64 11.52
CA GLU A 20 5.39 16.41 10.76
C GLU A 20 3.94 15.95 11.03
N LEU A 21 3.76 14.79 11.69
CA LEU A 21 2.49 14.08 11.83
C LEU A 21 1.82 14.19 13.21
N LEU A 22 2.39 14.92 14.17
CA LEU A 22 1.87 15.01 15.55
C LEU A 22 0.68 15.96 15.75
N HIS A 23 -0.13 16.28 14.74
CA HIS A 23 -1.24 17.22 14.95
C HIS A 23 -2.63 16.91 14.41
N LEU A 24 -2.90 15.76 13.77
CA LEU A 24 -4.25 15.58 13.20
C LEU A 24 -4.78 14.18 13.45
N GLY A 25 -5.50 14.06 14.56
CA GLY A 25 -6.35 12.93 14.89
C GLY A 25 -7.62 12.85 14.04
N ASN A 26 -8.19 11.64 14.03
CA ASN A 26 -9.55 11.29 13.63
C ASN A 26 -9.96 11.55 12.17
N CYS A 27 -9.65 10.59 11.29
CA CYS A 27 -10.32 10.45 9.99
C CYS A 27 -10.91 9.03 9.88
N ALA A 28 -11.92 8.73 10.69
CA ALA A 28 -12.80 7.59 10.47
C ALA A 28 -13.91 8.04 9.51
N ASN A 29 -13.63 8.05 8.21
CA ASN A 29 -14.69 7.95 7.21
C ASN A 29 -14.22 7.04 6.07
N LEU A 30 -14.99 5.97 5.85
CA LEU A 30 -14.74 4.93 4.85
C LEU A 30 -15.03 5.49 3.46
N MET A 31 -14.15 6.36 2.95
CA MET A 31 -14.28 6.97 1.63
C MET A 31 -13.11 6.61 0.73
N ALA A 32 -13.38 6.65 -0.57
CA ALA A 32 -12.36 6.64 -1.60
C ALA A 32 -11.28 7.70 -1.34
N PRO A 33 -10.00 7.39 -1.56
CA PRO A 33 -8.93 8.36 -1.36
C PRO A 33 -9.05 9.48 -2.40
N ARG A 34 -8.93 10.71 -1.95
CA ARG A 34 -8.91 11.90 -2.82
C ARG A 34 -7.72 11.87 -3.77
N ARG A 35 -6.54 11.45 -3.29
CA ARG A 35 -5.32 11.29 -4.09
C ARG A 35 -4.58 10.01 -3.72
N ILE A 36 -3.87 9.48 -4.70
CA ILE A 36 -2.98 8.33 -4.53
C ILE A 36 -1.57 8.73 -4.92
N TYR A 37 -0.63 8.51 -4.00
CA TYR A 37 0.79 8.74 -4.22
C TYR A 37 1.53 7.41 -4.31
N TYR A 38 2.52 7.36 -5.19
CA TYR A 38 3.37 6.18 -5.35
C TYR A 38 4.80 6.54 -4.95
N THR A 39 5.36 5.78 -4.01
CA THR A 39 6.76 5.94 -3.63
C THR A 39 7.70 5.57 -4.79
N SER A 40 8.95 6.00 -4.70
CA SER A 40 10.01 5.56 -5.60
C SER A 40 10.17 4.04 -5.60
N ASP A 41 10.05 3.41 -4.43
CA ASP A 41 10.18 1.96 -4.27
C ASP A 41 9.03 1.22 -4.94
N PHE A 42 7.79 1.67 -4.75
CA PHE A 42 6.63 1.14 -5.50
C PHE A 42 6.87 1.23 -7.01
N LYS A 43 7.28 2.40 -7.51
CA LYS A 43 7.52 2.60 -8.95
C LYS A 43 8.60 1.66 -9.48
N LYS A 44 9.69 1.44 -8.72
CA LYS A 44 10.75 0.51 -9.09
C LYS A 44 10.26 -0.94 -9.07
N ALA A 45 9.51 -1.33 -8.04
CA ALA A 45 8.96 -2.67 -7.90
C ALA A 45 7.96 -2.97 -9.03
N TYR A 46 7.02 -2.05 -9.27
CA TYR A 46 6.03 -2.12 -10.36
C TYR A 46 6.70 -2.30 -11.73
N LYS A 47 7.72 -1.50 -12.04
CA LYS A 47 8.45 -1.58 -13.32
C LYS A 47 9.12 -2.93 -13.57
N ARG A 48 9.47 -3.67 -12.51
CA ARG A 48 10.09 -5.00 -12.59
C ARG A 48 9.07 -6.12 -12.77
N LEU A 49 7.78 -5.83 -12.67
CA LEU A 49 6.74 -6.84 -12.82
C LEU A 49 6.51 -7.21 -14.28
N PRO A 50 6.08 -8.45 -14.57
CA PRO A 50 5.60 -8.82 -15.89
C PRO A 50 4.45 -7.91 -16.35
N ARG A 51 4.36 -7.64 -17.65
CA ARG A 51 3.40 -6.68 -18.20
C ARG A 51 1.95 -6.99 -17.85
N ASN A 52 1.56 -8.27 -17.90
CA ASN A 52 0.23 -8.72 -17.51
C ASN A 52 -0.12 -8.43 -16.03
N ILE A 53 0.88 -8.43 -15.16
CA ILE A 53 0.70 -8.09 -13.74
C ILE A 53 0.57 -6.57 -13.58
N GLN A 54 1.37 -5.78 -14.31
CA GLN A 54 1.23 -4.31 -14.36
C GLN A 54 -0.18 -3.91 -14.78
N ASP A 55 -0.69 -4.46 -15.89
CA ASP A 55 -2.05 -4.19 -16.37
C ASP A 55 -3.12 -4.58 -15.34
N THR A 56 -2.88 -5.64 -14.57
CA THR A 56 -3.80 -6.07 -13.50
C THR A 56 -3.78 -5.09 -12.33
N ILE A 57 -2.60 -4.61 -11.93
CA ILE A 57 -2.46 -3.59 -10.88
C ILE A 57 -3.16 -2.31 -11.31
N ASP A 58 -3.02 -1.88 -12.57
CA ASP A 58 -3.68 -0.66 -13.06
C ASP A 58 -5.21 -0.76 -13.01
N ARG A 59 -5.76 -1.94 -13.33
CA ARG A 59 -7.21 -2.19 -13.16
C ARG A 59 -7.62 -2.16 -11.69
N LYS A 60 -6.82 -2.75 -10.81
CA LYS A 60 -7.10 -2.79 -9.37
C LYS A 60 -6.94 -1.41 -8.72
N ASP A 61 -6.00 -0.59 -9.18
CA ASP A 61 -5.84 0.81 -8.78
C ASP A 61 -7.08 1.65 -9.13
N LYS A 62 -7.67 1.44 -10.32
CA LYS A 62 -8.95 2.09 -10.68
C LYS A 62 -10.08 1.73 -9.71
N ILE A 63 -10.26 0.44 -9.42
CA ILE A 63 -11.26 -0.02 -8.44
C ILE A 63 -10.96 0.58 -7.06
N PHE A 64 -9.70 0.61 -6.65
CA PHE A 64 -9.29 1.16 -5.36
C PHE A 64 -9.59 2.66 -5.23
N ARG A 65 -9.46 3.43 -6.31
CA ARG A 65 -9.85 4.85 -6.36
C ARG A 65 -11.35 5.08 -6.20
N GLU A 66 -12.18 4.12 -6.53
CA GLU A 66 -13.64 4.20 -6.39
C GLU A 66 -14.11 3.65 -5.04
N ASN A 67 -13.57 2.50 -4.64
CA ASN A 67 -13.87 1.84 -3.39
C ASN A 67 -12.65 1.04 -2.90
N PRO A 68 -11.87 1.58 -1.95
CA PRO A 68 -10.69 0.90 -1.39
C PRO A 68 -10.99 -0.43 -0.70
N PHE A 69 -12.25 -0.64 -0.28
CA PHE A 69 -12.73 -1.83 0.40
C PHE A 69 -13.60 -2.71 -0.49
N ASP A 70 -13.52 -2.51 -1.81
CA ASP A 70 -14.21 -3.37 -2.77
C ASP A 70 -13.88 -4.86 -2.49
N PRO A 71 -14.88 -5.75 -2.43
CA PRO A 71 -14.66 -7.16 -2.12
C PRO A 71 -13.65 -7.85 -3.05
N SER A 72 -13.49 -7.38 -4.29
CA SER A 72 -12.52 -7.92 -5.24
C SER A 72 -11.07 -7.55 -4.90
N LEU A 73 -10.86 -6.51 -4.11
CA LEU A 73 -9.53 -6.08 -3.63
C LEU A 73 -9.09 -6.90 -2.41
N ARG A 74 -10.02 -7.45 -1.63
CA ARG A 74 -9.73 -8.18 -0.38
C ARG A 74 -8.78 -7.38 0.53
N THR A 75 -9.05 -6.09 0.62
CA THR A 75 -8.27 -5.13 1.41
C THR A 75 -8.34 -5.51 2.88
N HIS A 76 -7.19 -5.61 3.54
CA HIS A 76 -7.10 -5.95 4.96
C HIS A 76 -5.96 -5.17 5.61
N LYS A 77 -6.14 -4.87 6.90
CA LYS A 77 -5.13 -4.21 7.71
C LYS A 77 -4.06 -5.24 8.09
N LEU A 78 -2.80 -4.82 8.05
CA LEU A 78 -1.70 -5.65 8.53
C LEU A 78 -1.55 -5.48 10.05
N HIS A 79 -1.36 -6.61 10.74
CA HIS A 79 -1.17 -6.68 12.18
C HIS A 79 0.31 -6.82 12.56
N GLY A 80 0.66 -6.57 13.83
CA GLY A 80 2.01 -6.75 14.37
C GLY A 80 2.90 -5.49 14.28
N PRO A 81 4.25 -5.64 14.19
CA PRO A 81 5.22 -4.53 14.23
C PRO A 81 5.05 -3.47 13.12
N ILE A 82 4.32 -3.83 12.07
CA ILE A 82 3.97 -2.98 10.92
C ILE A 82 2.55 -2.40 11.03
N GLY A 83 1.97 -2.40 12.25
CA GLY A 83 0.66 -1.81 12.54
C GLY A 83 0.53 -0.41 11.94
N GLY A 84 -0.54 -0.22 11.17
CA GLY A 84 -0.83 1.01 10.42
C GLY A 84 -0.88 0.82 8.90
N LEU A 85 -0.24 -0.22 8.37
CA LEU A 85 -0.26 -0.53 6.93
C LEU A 85 -1.44 -1.42 6.55
N TRP A 86 -1.82 -1.33 5.28
CA TRP A 86 -2.89 -2.06 4.63
C TRP A 86 -2.35 -2.80 3.41
N SER A 87 -3.04 -3.86 3.02
CA SER A 87 -2.72 -4.58 1.79
C SER A 87 -3.96 -5.00 1.03
N PHE A 88 -3.91 -4.90 -0.29
CA PHE A 88 -4.93 -5.44 -1.19
C PHE A 88 -4.33 -6.37 -2.25
N TRP A 89 -5.17 -7.23 -2.80
CA TRP A 89 -4.83 -8.24 -3.78
C TRP A 89 -4.85 -7.64 -5.19
N ALA A 90 -3.69 -7.66 -5.86
CA ALA A 90 -3.63 -7.44 -7.30
C ALA A 90 -3.99 -8.73 -8.04
N THR A 91 -3.43 -9.87 -7.57
CA THR A 91 -3.79 -11.22 -8.01
C THR A 91 -3.73 -12.17 -6.80
N ARG A 92 -3.90 -13.48 -7.01
CA ARG A 92 -3.68 -14.48 -5.94
C ARG A 92 -2.28 -14.41 -5.34
N ASN A 93 -1.28 -14.06 -6.15
CA ASN A 93 0.12 -14.08 -5.73
C ASN A 93 0.66 -12.68 -5.45
N TYR A 94 0.12 -11.63 -6.06
CA TYR A 94 0.64 -10.26 -5.95
C TYR A 94 -0.22 -9.39 -5.06
N ARG A 95 0.42 -8.60 -4.19
CA ARG A 95 -0.22 -7.63 -3.30
C ARG A 95 0.42 -6.26 -3.42
N VAL A 96 -0.41 -5.24 -3.20
CA VAL A 96 0.03 -3.86 -2.99
C VAL A 96 0.03 -3.58 -1.50
N LEU A 97 1.08 -2.91 -1.03
CA LEU A 97 1.23 -2.42 0.33
C LEU A 97 1.01 -0.92 0.36
N PHE A 98 0.12 -0.45 1.22
CA PHE A 98 -0.24 0.96 1.27
C PHE A 98 -0.66 1.42 2.67
N GLU A 99 -0.90 2.71 2.82
CA GLU A 99 -1.43 3.36 4.03
C GLU A 99 -2.44 4.43 3.62
N PHE A 100 -3.48 4.60 4.44
CA PHE A 100 -4.36 5.76 4.38
C PHE A 100 -3.76 6.89 5.24
N VAL A 101 -3.56 8.06 4.64
CA VAL A 101 -3.06 9.26 5.31
C VAL A 101 -4.09 10.37 5.14
N LYS A 102 -4.85 10.66 6.20
CA LYS A 102 -6.03 11.55 6.14
C LYS A 102 -7.02 11.06 5.08
N ASP A 103 -7.22 11.84 4.02
CA ASP A 103 -8.12 11.53 2.89
C ASP A 103 -7.38 10.95 1.68
N ASP A 104 -6.06 10.73 1.77
CA ASP A 104 -5.23 10.24 0.67
C ASP A 104 -4.71 8.82 0.95
N ALA A 105 -4.16 8.17 -0.08
CA ALA A 105 -3.47 6.89 0.03
C ALA A 105 -2.03 6.96 -0.49
N ILE A 106 -1.12 6.24 0.15
CA ILE A 106 0.28 6.11 -0.28
C ILE A 106 0.59 4.65 -0.55
N PHE A 107 0.95 4.32 -1.79
CA PHE A 107 1.39 2.98 -2.18
C PHE A 107 2.90 2.88 -1.99
N TYR A 108 3.30 2.00 -1.07
CA TYR A 108 4.69 1.81 -0.68
C TYR A 108 5.40 0.77 -1.55
N ASP A 109 4.73 -0.34 -1.86
CA ASP A 109 5.37 -1.45 -2.55
C ASP A 109 4.37 -2.40 -3.24
N VAL A 110 4.87 -3.20 -4.19
CA VAL A 110 4.09 -4.23 -4.88
C VAL A 110 4.93 -5.47 -5.19
N GLY A 111 4.42 -6.65 -4.83
CA GLY A 111 5.23 -7.88 -4.87
C GLY A 111 4.44 -9.15 -4.56
N THR A 112 5.12 -10.31 -4.63
CA THR A 112 4.49 -11.62 -4.39
C THR A 112 4.18 -11.87 -2.90
N HIS A 113 3.43 -12.93 -2.57
CA HIS A 113 3.20 -13.34 -1.18
C HIS A 113 4.43 -13.93 -0.47
N GLU A 114 5.56 -14.12 -1.16
CA GLU A 114 6.76 -14.84 -0.65
C GLU A 114 7.54 -14.08 0.44
N ILE A 115 6.87 -13.18 1.16
CA ILE A 115 7.45 -12.19 2.07
C ILE A 115 7.00 -12.45 3.52
N TYR A 116 6.27 -13.54 3.74
CA TYR A 116 5.72 -13.93 5.04
C TYR A 116 6.26 -15.29 5.52
N ARG A 117 7.40 -15.75 4.99
CA ARG A 117 8.21 -16.81 5.61
C ARG A 117 9.47 -16.21 6.21
#